data_AF-A0A3C0GMC0-F1
#
_entry.id   AF-A0A3C0GMC0-F1
#
_cell.length_a   1.000
_cell.length_b   1.000
_cell.length_c   1.000
_cell.angle_alpha   90.00
_cell.angle_beta   90.00
_cell.angle_gamma   90.00
#
_symmetry.space_group_name_H-M   'P 1'
#
loop_
_entity.id
_entity.type
_entity.pdbx_description
1 polymer ?
#
loop_
_entity_poly.entity_id
_entity_poly.type
_entity_poly.pdbx_seq_one_letter_code
_entity_poly.pdbx_strand_id
1 'polypeptide(L)' 'SLRLLHIHQNVPGVLSKVNEIFSRHNVNIDGQFLRTDPKVGYVVIDITASEEQAGAVRDELAAIPGTLRTRVLY' A
#
# COMPACT_ATOMS: atom_id res chain seq x y z
N SER A 1 4.30 -4.30 14.49
CA SER A 1 4.05 -3.25 13.51
C SER A 1 4.83 -3.63 12.27
N LEU A 2 4.12 -3.79 11.15
CA LEU A 2 4.68 -4.24 9.88
C LEU A 2 4.74 -3.05 8.93
N ARG A 3 5.68 -3.08 7.99
CA ARG A 3 5.83 -2.00 7.01
C ARG A 3 5.64 -2.49 5.59
N LEU A 4 4.71 -1.86 4.88
CA LEU A 4 4.46 -2.08 3.46
C LEU A 4 5.08 -0.98 2.61
N LEU A 5 5.60 -1.39 1.44
CA LEU A 5 6.01 -0.50 0.35
C LEU A 5 5.10 -0.77 -0.85
N HIS A 6 4.51 0.28 -1.41
CA HIS A 6 3.75 0.23 -2.66
C HIS A 6 4.28 1.29 -3.63
N ILE A 7 4.76 0.84 -4.78
CA ILE A 7 5.26 1.67 -5.89
C ILE A 7 4.27 1.56 -7.03
N HIS A 8 3.84 2.69 -7.60
CA HIS A 8 2.81 2.76 -8.62
C HIS A 8 3.09 3.87 -9.64
N GLN A 9 2.42 3.82 -10.79
CA GLN A 9 2.35 4.94 -11.73
C GLN A 9 1.60 6.10 -11.08
N ASN A 10 2.11 7.32 -11.22
CA ASN A 10 1.49 8.51 -10.64
C ASN A 10 0.25 8.93 -11.46
N VAL A 11 -0.86 8.20 -11.27
CA VAL A 11 -2.16 8.45 -11.89
C VAL A 11 -3.25 8.66 -10.83
N PRO A 12 -4.31 9.43 -11.13
CA PRO A 12 -5.37 9.71 -10.17
C PRO A 12 -6.04 8.45 -9.62
N GLY A 13 -6.42 8.50 -8.33
CA GLY A 13 -7.23 7.46 -7.68
C GLY A 13 -6.47 6.27 -7.10
N VAL A 14 -5.15 6.14 -7.33
CA VAL A 14 -4.36 5.05 -6.75
C VAL A 14 -4.39 5.08 -5.22
N LEU A 15 -4.15 6.23 -4.61
CA LEU A 15 -4.15 6.37 -3.14
C LEU A 15 -5.51 6.05 -2.51
N SER A 16 -6.61 6.39 -3.19
CA SER A 16 -7.96 6.05 -2.75
C SER A 16 -8.17 4.54 -2.72
N LYS A 17 -7.73 3.82 -3.76
CA LYS A 17 -7.80 2.35 -3.81
C LYS A 17 -6.93 1.69 -2.73
N VAL A 18 -5.75 2.25 -2.49
CA VAL A 18 -4.86 1.82 -1.40
C VAL A 18 -5.60 1.90 -0.07
N ASN A 19 -6.18 3.05 0.27
CA ASN A 19 -6.94 3.23 1.52
C ASN A 19 -8.18 2.33 1.62
N GLU A 20 -8.88 2.11 0.51
CA GLU A 20 -10.04 1.20 0.47
C GLU A 20 -9.65 -0.23 0.85
N ILE A 21 -8.51 -0.74 0.35
CA ILE A 21 -8.02 -2.08 0.70
C ILE A 21 -7.78 -2.18 2.21
N PHE A 22 -7.06 -1.23 2.81
CA PHE A 22 -6.84 -1.24 4.26
C PHE A 22 -8.15 -1.21 5.05
N SER A 23 -9.13 -0.42 4.60
CA SER A 23 -10.45 -0.35 5.21
C SER A 23 -11.21 -1.69 5.10
N ARG A 24 -11.20 -2.36 3.94
CA ARG A 24 -11.86 -3.66 3.76
C ARG A 24 -11.26 -4.76 4.62
N HIS A 25 -9.95 -4.71 4.83
CA HIS A 25 -9.23 -5.64 5.70
C HIS A 25 -9.34 -5.29 7.19
N ASN A 26 -9.99 -4.17 7.53
CA ASN A 26 -10.06 -3.64 8.90
C ASN A 26 -8.67 -3.50 9.53
N VAL A 27 -7.68 -3.05 8.74
CA VAL A 27 -6.29 -2.87 9.18
C VAL A 27 -6.06 -1.41 9.53
N ASN A 28 -5.50 -1.18 10.72
CA ASN A 28 -5.12 0.16 11.14
C ASN A 28 -3.82 0.61 10.45
N ILE A 29 -3.83 1.86 9.97
CA ILE A 29 -2.64 2.54 9.45
C ILE A 29 -2.06 3.39 10.59
N ASP A 30 -0.87 3.01 11.06
CA ASP A 30 -0.16 3.73 12.13
C ASP A 30 0.56 4.96 11.58
N GLY A 31 0.99 4.89 10.31
CA GLY A 31 1.69 5.97 9.62
C GLY A 31 1.74 5.73 8.12
N GLN A 32 1.71 6.82 7.35
CA GLN A 32 1.75 6.76 5.89
C GLN A 32 2.57 7.91 5.33
N PHE A 33 3.52 7.59 4.46
CA PHE A 33 4.38 8.56 3.79
C PHE A 33 4.38 8.34 2.29
N LEU A 34 3.80 9.28 1.55
CA LEU A 34 3.73 9.29 0.09
C LEU A 34 4.72 10.29 -0.48
N ARG A 35 5.46 9.88 -1.51
CA ARG A 35 6.22 10.78 -2.38
C ARG A 35 5.96 10.43 -3.83
N THR A 36 5.84 11.45 -4.66
CA THR A 36 5.58 11.33 -6.09
C THR A 36 6.61 12.10 -6.91
N ASP A 37 6.93 11.57 -8.07
CA ASP A 37 7.50 12.28 -9.21
C ASP A 37 6.48 12.28 -10.38
N PRO A 38 6.76 12.90 -11.54
CA PRO A 38 5.80 12.97 -12.64
C PRO A 38 5.30 11.62 -13.19
N LYS A 39 6.02 10.52 -12.99
CA LYS A 39 5.68 9.20 -13.55
C LYS A 39 5.39 8.15 -12.49
N VAL A 40 6.00 8.26 -11.31
CA VAL A 40 5.97 7.24 -10.26
C VAL A 40 5.61 7.86 -8.92
N GLY A 41 4.72 7.18 -8.18
CA GLY A 41 4.49 7.38 -6.77
C GLY A 41 5.02 6.20 -5.97
N TYR A 42 5.53 6.47 -4.78
CA TYR A 42 5.77 5.43 -3.80
C TYR A 42 5.21 5.83 -2.44
N VAL A 43 4.57 4.88 -1.78
CA VAL A 43 4.04 5.05 -0.43
C VAL A 43 4.62 3.97 0.48
N VAL A 44 5.06 4.40 1.66
CA VAL A 44 5.43 3.53 2.77
C VAL A 44 4.32 3.62 3.81
N ILE A 45 3.84 2.47 4.27
CA ILE A 45 2.69 2.36 5.15
C ILE A 45 3.06 1.48 6.33
N ASP A 46 3.03 2.04 7.53
CA ASP A 46 3.16 1.30 8.79
C ASP A 46 1.77 0.85 9.24
N ILE A 47 1.64 -0.43 9.56
CA ILE A 47 0.37 -1.04 9.96
C ILE A 47 0.49 -1.90 11.21
N THR A 48 -0.63 -2.01 11.92
CA THR A 48 -0.84 -2.99 12.97
C THR A 48 -1.76 -4.10 12.45
N ALA A 49 -1.17 -5.23 12.06
CA ALA A 49 -1.84 -6.39 11.51
C ALA A 49 -1.00 -7.67 11.75
N SER A 50 -1.60 -8.84 11.54
CA SER A 50 -0.83 -10.11 11.46
C SER A 50 -0.03 -10.19 10.14
N GLU A 51 1.00 -11.03 10.11
CA GLU A 51 1.77 -11.32 8.88
C GLU A 51 0.90 -11.84 7.74
N GLU A 52 -0.09 -12.67 8.07
CA GLU A 52 -1.05 -13.19 7.09
C GLU A 52 -1.92 -12.07 6.49
N GLN A 53 -2.45 -11.18 7.33
CA GLN A 53 -3.22 -10.01 6.87
C GLN A 53 -2.35 -9.06 6.05
N ALA A 54 -1.11 -8.80 6.47
CA ALA A 54 -0.18 -7.97 5.71
C ALA A 54 0.17 -8.59 4.35
N GLY A 55 0.28 -9.93 4.29
CA GLY A 55 0.44 -10.68 3.04
C GLY A 55 -0.77 -10.51 2.11
N ALA A 56 -1.98 -10.68 2.62
CA ALA A 56 -3.22 -10.50 1.84
C ALA A 56 -3.36 -9.07 1.32
N VAL A 57 -3.12 -8.07 2.18
CA VAL A 57 -3.13 -6.65 1.80
C VAL A 57 -2.07 -6.37 0.73
N ARG A 58 -0.83 -6.86 0.89
CA ARG A 58 0.24 -6.72 -0.12
C ARG A 58 -0.20 -7.25 -1.48
N ASP A 59 -0.88 -8.39 -1.53
CA ASP A 59 -1.32 -9.03 -2.76
C ASP A 59 -2.44 -8.23 -3.44
N GLU A 60 -3.38 -7.69 -2.68
CA GLU A 60 -4.40 -6.78 -3.23
C GLU A 60 -3.80 -5.45 -3.72
N LEU A 61 -2.82 -4.90 -2.99
CA LEU A 61 -2.09 -3.72 -3.44
C LEU A 61 -1.37 -3.99 -4.77
N ALA A 62 -0.79 -5.19 -4.95
CA ALA A 62 -0.16 -5.62 -6.20
C ALA A 62 -1.14 -5.66 -7.37
N ALA A 63 -2.41 -5.98 -7.11
CA ALA A 63 -3.46 -6.08 -8.11
C ALA A 63 -4.06 -4.72 -8.53
N ILE A 64 -3.76 -3.61 -7.84
CA ILE A 64 -4.22 -2.28 -8.27
C ILE A 64 -3.65 -1.96 -9.66
N PRO A 65 -4.49 -1.61 -10.66
CA PRO A 65 -4.00 -1.15 -11.96
C PRO A 65 -3.05 0.05 -11.83
N GLY A 66 -1.87 -0.06 -12.45
CA GLY A 66 -0.80 0.93 -12.33
C GLY A 66 0.22 0.63 -11.23
N THR A 67 0.03 -0.44 -10.44
CA THR A 67 1.07 -0.89 -9.49
C THR A 67 2.29 -1.44 -10.22
N LEU A 68 3.46 -1.03 -9.75
CA LEU A 68 4.75 -1.46 -10.28
C LEU A 68 5.42 -2.48 -9.36
N ARG A 69 5.28 -2.30 -8.03
CA ARG A 69 5.86 -3.23 -7.04
C ARG A 69 5.22 -3.08 -5.67
N THR A 70 5.08 -4.19 -4.96
CA THR A 70 4.76 -4.22 -3.53
C THR A 70 5.75 -5.07 -2.75
N ARG A 71 5.96 -4.72 -1.48
CA ARG A 71 6.75 -5.52 -0.53
C ARG A 71 6.24 -5.35 0.90
N VAL A 72 6.29 -6.42 1.68
CA VAL A 72 6.43 -6.34 3.13
C VAL A 72 7.94 -6.15 3.40
N LEU A 73 8.30 -5.15 4.20
CA LEU A 73 9.71 -4.84 4.50
C LEU A 73 10.19 -5.58 5.74
N TYR A 74 9.37 -5.64 6.78
CA TYR A 74 9.57 -6.33 8.05
C TYR A 74 8.26 -6.32 8.84
#